data_AF-A0A964AM39-F1
#
_entry.id   AF-A0A964AM39-F1
#
_cell.length_a   1.000
_cell.length_b   1.000
_cell.length_c   1.000
_cell.angle_alpha   90.00
_cell.angle_beta   90.00
_cell.angle_gamma   90.00
#
_symmetry.space_group_name_H-M   'P 1'
#
loop_
_entity.id
_entity.type
_entity.pdbx_description
1 polymer ?
#
loop_
_entity_poly.entity_id
_entity_poly.type
_entity_poly.pdbx_seq_one_letter_code
_entity_poly.pdbx_strand_id
1 'polypeptide(L)'
;MLDFAAPVKRPAVAPPTPERSPTAGRMSEAHSLMRRLGNQGMAEATGGLRDAARDGVSGPGGALPHLATLQERFGHHDLSGVTAHTAPGATDAVGASAYALGEKVAFSHDKPSLYDAAHEAAHVVQHRAGVDTPISREGDRYEAHAHRVAETVAAGRSAEGLLDSAPRAAAPAAAPAVMGLWTRATAKTKMKIGWRIRSGAYKAILTMFQQWHDRVHEQPTGAKVDFLERLLAKVDAYLAAKDAKRDALDASTAAWRTRNTENQGIRDVRANVAQELTTVSAGHTALTRPGALGTAWTRDLEADAVGFDGERMHGGLNSLREVPMVGTGVTGMFKPEEDMHTHPITAREAGIPQTGQDQSGRAVAAYRMDRLLGLGVIPETFRASYGTTAGSLMRKITDAVPALSQHERLMMQSDHLEPEHQQELSKLYLFDALIGQVDRHMENMMVQGDKLWGIDNDLSFGKDYAIDADSGRVSGTIKGKSPRALRIDAEFAARIIELSKHPDWVQAELAGLITDTEIDATLARLQALATYLRKRLDEGTRVVTDWG
;
A
#
# COMPACT_ATOMS: atom_id res chain seq x y z
N MET A 1 -79.42 8.59 -40.60
CA MET A 1 -78.39 8.82 -41.64
C MET A 1 -77.26 9.57 -40.97
N LEU A 2 -76.21 8.86 -40.51
CA LEU A 2 -74.95 8.65 -41.26
C LEU A 2 -74.22 10.00 -41.44
N ASP A 3 -72.99 10.25 -41.01
CA ASP A 3 -71.90 9.39 -40.57
C ASP A 3 -70.85 10.25 -39.83
N PHE A 4 -70.14 9.66 -38.86
CA PHE A 4 -69.04 10.28 -38.12
C PHE A 4 -67.75 10.20 -38.95
N ALA A 5 -67.16 11.33 -39.34
CA ALA A 5 -65.79 11.38 -39.86
C ALA A 5 -64.95 12.38 -39.05
N ALA A 6 -64.01 11.84 -38.29
CA ALA A 6 -63.15 12.54 -37.35
C ALA A 6 -62.07 13.40 -38.04
N PRO A 7 -61.63 14.51 -37.41
CA PRO A 7 -60.51 15.30 -37.90
C PRO A 7 -59.17 14.61 -37.59
N VAL A 8 -58.31 14.58 -38.60
CA VAL A 8 -56.93 14.07 -38.59
C VAL A 8 -56.12 14.71 -37.46
N LYS A 9 -55.68 13.89 -36.49
CA LYS A 9 -54.66 14.24 -35.49
C LYS A 9 -53.32 14.43 -36.21
N ARG A 10 -52.80 15.66 -36.24
CA ARG A 10 -51.38 15.90 -36.53
C ARG A 10 -50.54 15.31 -35.39
N PRO A 11 -49.49 14.52 -35.68
CA PRO A 11 -48.61 14.00 -34.63
C PRO A 11 -47.83 15.15 -33.99
N ALA A 12 -47.70 15.10 -32.67
CA ALA A 12 -46.88 16.00 -31.89
C ALA A 12 -45.42 15.88 -32.34
N VAL A 13 -44.78 17.01 -32.63
CA VAL A 13 -43.34 17.11 -32.89
C VAL A 13 -42.61 16.78 -31.59
N ALA A 14 -41.82 15.71 -31.60
CA ALA A 14 -40.96 15.33 -30.49
C ALA A 14 -39.85 16.40 -30.28
N PRO A 15 -39.42 16.65 -29.04
CA PRO A 15 -38.31 17.56 -28.77
C PRO A 15 -37.01 17.03 -29.41
N PRO A 16 -36.11 17.91 -29.87
CA PRO A 16 -34.86 17.49 -30.49
C PRO A 16 -34.00 16.69 -29.51
N THR A 17 -33.54 15.52 -29.95
CA THR A 17 -32.50 14.72 -29.29
C THR A 17 -31.21 15.55 -29.19
N PRO A 18 -30.51 15.54 -28.04
CA PRO A 18 -29.22 16.21 -27.94
C PRO A 18 -28.18 15.44 -28.77
N GLU A 19 -27.69 16.08 -29.83
CA GLU A 19 -26.48 15.66 -30.53
C GLU A 19 -25.31 15.63 -29.53
N ARG A 20 -24.63 14.49 -29.46
CA ARG A 20 -23.45 14.32 -28.60
C ARG A 20 -22.27 15.09 -29.20
N SER A 21 -21.73 16.03 -28.44
CA SER A 21 -20.50 16.74 -28.77
C SER A 21 -19.31 15.77 -28.98
N PRO A 22 -18.39 16.04 -29.93
CA PRO A 22 -17.22 15.19 -30.23
C PRO A 22 -16.26 14.99 -29.04
N THR A 23 -16.37 15.83 -28.01
CA THR A 23 -15.58 15.79 -26.76
C THR A 23 -15.98 14.65 -25.81
N ALA A 24 -17.22 14.16 -25.87
CA ALA A 24 -17.69 13.08 -24.99
C ALA A 24 -17.16 11.69 -25.40
N GLY A 25 -16.82 11.50 -26.67
CA GLY A 25 -16.25 10.23 -27.18
C GLY A 25 -14.81 9.99 -26.74
N ARG A 26 -13.97 11.03 -26.71
CA ARG A 26 -12.54 10.91 -26.34
C ARG A 26 -12.33 10.69 -24.84
N MET A 27 -13.24 11.17 -23.98
CA MET A 27 -13.22 10.91 -22.54
C MET A 27 -13.59 9.45 -22.18
N SER A 28 -14.33 8.76 -23.05
CA SER A 28 -14.70 7.34 -22.87
C SER A 28 -13.51 6.41 -23.19
N GLU A 29 -12.70 6.75 -24.19
CA GLU A 29 -11.46 6.02 -24.50
C GLU A 29 -10.38 6.25 -23.44
N ALA A 30 -10.21 7.49 -22.95
CA ALA A 30 -9.31 7.78 -21.83
C ALA A 30 -9.70 7.05 -20.53
N HIS A 31 -11.01 6.96 -20.21
CA HIS A 31 -11.50 6.21 -19.05
C HIS A 31 -11.39 4.68 -19.20
N SER A 32 -11.38 4.16 -20.42
CA SER A 32 -11.18 2.72 -20.65
C SER A 32 -9.69 2.34 -20.70
N LEU A 33 -8.82 3.27 -21.08
CA LEU A 33 -7.35 3.15 -20.95
C LEU A 33 -6.91 3.28 -19.47
N MET A 34 -7.49 4.21 -18.71
CA MET A 34 -7.26 4.37 -17.26
C MET A 34 -7.66 3.15 -16.42
N ARG A 35 -8.56 2.30 -16.94
CA ARG A 35 -8.98 1.07 -16.25
C ARG A 35 -8.09 -0.13 -16.58
N ARG A 36 -7.24 -0.03 -17.62
CA ARG A 36 -6.34 -1.11 -18.09
C ARG A 36 -4.90 -0.94 -17.60
N LEU A 37 -4.51 0.26 -17.18
CA LEU A 37 -3.19 0.55 -16.63
C LEU A 37 -3.30 0.62 -15.11
N GLY A 38 -2.81 -0.40 -14.41
CA GLY A 38 -2.72 -0.41 -12.94
C GLY A 38 -1.80 0.71 -12.41
N ASN A 39 -1.59 0.77 -11.09
CA ASN A 39 -0.90 1.87 -10.38
C ASN A 39 0.47 2.31 -10.97
N GLN A 40 1.18 1.46 -11.74
CA GLN A 40 2.38 1.86 -12.47
C GLN A 40 2.10 2.81 -13.64
N GLY A 41 1.01 2.60 -14.40
CA GLY A 41 0.67 3.47 -15.53
C GLY A 41 0.13 4.84 -15.13
N MET A 42 -0.35 5.02 -13.89
CA MET A 42 -0.67 6.35 -13.35
C MET A 42 0.60 7.12 -12.97
N ALA A 43 1.65 6.46 -12.48
CA ALA A 43 2.94 7.08 -12.21
C ALA A 43 3.67 7.46 -13.51
N GLU A 44 3.60 6.61 -14.55
CA GLU A 44 4.15 6.92 -15.88
C GLU A 44 3.34 8.02 -16.60
N ALA A 45 2.01 8.01 -16.51
CA ALA A 45 1.17 9.06 -17.09
C ALA A 45 1.34 10.42 -16.39
N THR A 46 1.54 10.43 -15.06
CA THR A 46 1.84 11.66 -14.31
C THR A 46 3.28 12.15 -14.53
N GLY A 47 4.23 11.24 -14.77
CA GLY A 47 5.57 11.57 -15.25
C GLY A 47 5.54 12.23 -16.63
N GLY A 48 4.87 11.61 -17.60
CA GLY A 48 4.74 12.13 -18.97
C GLY A 48 4.04 13.49 -19.05
N LEU A 49 3.07 13.76 -18.17
CA LEU A 49 2.41 15.06 -18.05
C LEU A 49 3.36 16.18 -17.58
N ARG A 50 4.22 15.87 -16.59
CA ARG A 50 5.22 16.83 -16.08
C ARG A 50 6.32 17.11 -17.10
N ASP A 51 6.72 16.09 -17.85
CA ASP A 51 7.73 16.22 -18.90
C ASP A 51 7.19 17.07 -20.07
N ALA A 52 5.95 16.84 -20.50
CA ALA A 52 5.28 17.68 -21.50
C ALA A 52 5.18 19.16 -21.08
N ALA A 53 4.85 19.42 -19.80
CA ALA A 53 4.80 20.79 -19.26
C ALA A 53 6.19 21.46 -19.22
N ARG A 54 7.25 20.70 -18.92
CA ARG A 54 8.64 21.20 -18.95
C ARG A 54 9.11 21.51 -20.37
N ASP A 55 8.79 20.63 -21.30
CA ASP A 55 9.15 20.80 -22.72
C ASP A 55 8.52 22.06 -23.32
N GLY A 56 7.26 22.35 -22.96
CA GLY A 56 6.54 23.55 -23.42
C GLY A 56 7.18 24.89 -23.03
N VAL A 57 8.08 24.90 -22.03
CA VAL A 57 8.79 26.10 -21.55
C VAL A 57 10.32 26.01 -21.68
N SER A 58 10.81 25.06 -22.48
CA SER A 58 12.25 24.77 -22.64
C SER A 58 12.97 25.69 -23.64
N GLY A 59 12.25 26.22 -24.64
CA GLY A 59 12.78 27.08 -25.70
C GLY A 59 13.00 28.55 -25.28
N PRO A 60 13.44 29.43 -26.19
CA PRO A 60 13.50 30.87 -25.93
C PRO A 60 12.08 31.41 -25.72
N GLY A 61 11.85 32.09 -24.60
CA GLY A 61 10.58 32.77 -24.31
C GLY A 61 10.68 34.28 -24.51
N GLY A 62 9.55 34.96 -24.32
CA GLY A 62 9.44 36.41 -24.39
C GLY A 62 8.98 37.03 -23.08
N ALA A 63 8.87 38.36 -23.07
CA ALA A 63 8.26 39.07 -21.96
C ALA A 63 6.79 38.66 -21.77
N LEU A 64 6.32 38.66 -20.52
CA LEU A 64 4.92 38.38 -20.20
C LEU A 64 3.98 39.34 -20.96
N PRO A 65 2.95 38.83 -21.67
CA PRO A 65 1.95 39.68 -22.29
C PRO A 65 1.29 40.61 -21.29
N HIS A 66 1.05 41.86 -21.68
CA HIS A 66 0.50 42.92 -20.82
C HIS A 66 1.38 43.32 -19.62
N LEU A 67 2.69 43.01 -19.64
CA LEU A 67 3.60 43.22 -18.50
C LEU A 67 3.47 44.60 -17.82
N ALA A 68 3.43 45.69 -18.57
CA ALA A 68 3.34 47.03 -17.97
C ALA A 68 2.05 47.22 -17.14
N THR A 69 0.91 46.79 -17.69
CA THR A 69 -0.39 46.85 -17.02
C THR A 69 -0.45 45.88 -15.84
N LEU A 70 0.07 44.66 -16.01
CA LEU A 70 0.13 43.68 -14.93
C LEU A 70 1.00 44.19 -13.79
N GLN A 71 2.22 44.69 -14.07
CA GLN A 71 3.12 45.21 -13.04
C GLN A 71 2.48 46.36 -12.24
N GLU A 72 1.80 47.30 -12.90
CA GLU A 72 1.09 48.39 -12.24
C GLU A 72 0.01 47.87 -11.27
N ARG A 73 -0.73 46.82 -11.68
CA ARG A 73 -1.83 46.26 -10.88
C ARG A 73 -1.37 45.24 -9.84
N PHE A 74 -0.21 44.63 -10.03
CA PHE A 74 0.44 43.71 -9.10
C PHE A 74 1.28 44.44 -8.05
N GLY A 75 1.54 45.74 -8.23
CA GLY A 75 2.21 46.58 -7.23
C GLY A 75 3.66 46.15 -7.01
N HIS A 76 4.04 45.90 -5.76
CA HIS A 76 5.40 45.46 -5.42
C HIS A 76 5.76 44.02 -5.83
N HIS A 77 4.83 43.24 -6.38
CA HIS A 77 5.11 41.90 -6.89
C HIS A 77 5.74 42.00 -8.30
N ASP A 78 7.06 41.82 -8.39
CA ASP A 78 7.85 42.07 -9.62
C ASP A 78 7.65 40.98 -10.70
N LEU A 79 7.09 41.32 -11.85
CA LEU A 79 6.85 40.41 -12.97
C LEU A 79 7.91 40.51 -14.08
N SER A 80 8.93 41.37 -13.93
CA SER A 80 9.93 41.62 -14.98
C SER A 80 10.78 40.38 -15.35
N GLY A 81 10.94 39.45 -14.41
CA GLY A 81 11.64 38.18 -14.62
C GLY A 81 10.80 37.05 -15.20
N VAL A 82 9.48 37.25 -15.40
CA VAL A 82 8.58 36.19 -15.87
C VAL A 82 8.74 35.97 -17.37
N THR A 83 9.00 34.72 -17.75
CA THR A 83 9.22 34.32 -19.14
C THR A 83 7.98 33.63 -19.72
N ALA A 84 7.40 34.18 -20.78
CA ALA A 84 6.22 33.62 -21.44
C ALA A 84 6.58 32.83 -22.70
N HIS A 85 5.89 31.72 -22.93
CA HIS A 85 6.03 30.83 -24.08
C HIS A 85 4.67 30.61 -24.75
N THR A 86 4.66 30.42 -26.07
CA THR A 86 3.50 29.94 -26.81
C THR A 86 3.71 28.46 -27.14
N ALA A 87 2.95 27.59 -26.49
CA ALA A 87 3.17 26.15 -26.50
C ALA A 87 1.84 25.35 -26.62
N PRO A 88 1.09 25.47 -27.74
CA PRO A 88 -0.20 24.81 -27.92
C PRO A 88 -0.18 23.30 -27.66
N GLY A 89 0.87 22.61 -28.11
CA GLY A 89 1.00 21.16 -27.89
C GLY A 89 1.19 20.78 -26.42
N ALA A 90 1.90 21.61 -25.64
CA ALA A 90 2.09 21.36 -24.21
C ALA A 90 0.82 21.70 -23.41
N THR A 91 0.14 22.80 -23.77
CA THR A 91 -1.14 23.17 -23.15
C THR A 91 -2.24 22.13 -23.44
N ASP A 92 -2.28 21.57 -24.65
CA ASP A 92 -3.18 20.48 -25.01
C ASP A 92 -2.88 19.19 -24.23
N ALA A 93 -1.60 18.84 -24.07
CA ALA A 93 -1.17 17.69 -23.29
C ALA A 93 -1.49 17.84 -21.79
N VAL A 94 -1.40 19.08 -21.28
CA VAL A 94 -1.78 19.45 -19.91
C VAL A 94 -3.30 19.52 -19.71
N GLY A 95 -4.05 19.77 -20.78
CA GLY A 95 -5.51 19.93 -20.74
C GLY A 95 -5.96 21.31 -20.26
N ALA A 96 -5.12 22.35 -20.41
CA ALA A 96 -5.40 23.73 -19.99
C ALA A 96 -5.12 24.71 -21.13
N SER A 97 -5.70 25.91 -21.11
CA SER A 97 -5.42 26.96 -22.11
C SER A 97 -4.10 27.70 -21.85
N ALA A 98 -3.62 27.65 -20.61
CA ALA A 98 -2.33 28.15 -20.13
C ALA A 98 -1.90 27.41 -18.86
N TYR A 99 -0.62 27.52 -18.48
CA TYR A 99 -0.11 27.06 -17.18
C TYR A 99 1.16 27.80 -16.78
N ALA A 100 1.42 27.88 -15.48
CA ALA A 100 2.66 28.39 -14.90
C ALA A 100 3.56 27.26 -14.40
N LEU A 101 4.88 27.41 -14.57
CA LEU A 101 5.90 26.52 -14.03
C LEU A 101 7.08 27.35 -13.51
N GLY A 102 7.16 27.54 -12.20
CA GLY A 102 8.14 28.44 -11.58
C GLY A 102 7.98 29.88 -12.07
N GLU A 103 9.04 30.43 -12.67
CA GLU A 103 9.08 31.78 -13.28
C GLU A 103 8.66 31.80 -14.75
N LYS A 104 8.12 30.70 -15.27
CA LYS A 104 7.73 30.55 -16.68
C LYS A 104 6.24 30.36 -16.81
N VAL A 105 5.67 30.89 -17.88
CA VAL A 105 4.25 30.72 -18.24
C VAL A 105 4.14 30.22 -19.68
N ALA A 106 3.27 29.26 -19.93
CA ALA A 106 2.96 28.78 -21.27
C ALA A 106 1.50 29.08 -21.63
N PHE A 107 1.27 29.61 -22.83
CA PHE A 107 -0.05 29.88 -23.39
C PHE A 107 -0.30 29.05 -24.64
N SER A 108 -1.55 28.67 -24.88
CA SER A 108 -1.95 27.94 -26.09
C SER A 108 -1.85 28.79 -27.37
N HIS A 109 -1.80 30.12 -27.26
CA HIS A 109 -1.67 31.05 -28.39
C HIS A 109 -0.84 32.30 -28.04
N ASP A 110 -0.48 33.08 -29.05
CA ASP A 110 0.42 34.25 -28.98
C ASP A 110 -0.22 35.52 -28.42
N LYS A 111 -1.55 35.53 -28.26
CA LYS A 111 -2.34 36.70 -27.80
C LYS A 111 -3.26 36.36 -26.61
N PRO A 112 -2.74 35.99 -25.44
CA PRO A 112 -3.59 35.73 -24.27
C PRO A 112 -4.31 37.01 -23.82
N SER A 113 -5.50 36.83 -23.24
CA SER A 113 -6.24 37.96 -22.67
C SER A 113 -5.52 38.52 -21.44
N LEU A 114 -5.85 39.75 -21.05
CA LEU A 114 -5.33 40.32 -19.79
C LEU A 114 -5.72 39.44 -18.59
N TYR A 115 -6.89 38.82 -18.65
CA TYR A 115 -7.39 37.91 -17.63
C TYR A 115 -6.50 36.67 -17.53
N ASP A 116 -6.25 35.97 -18.65
CA ASP A 116 -5.44 34.75 -18.65
C ASP A 116 -3.99 35.06 -18.22
N ALA A 117 -3.43 36.17 -18.70
CA ALA A 117 -2.09 36.59 -18.30
C ALA A 117 -2.00 36.95 -16.81
N ALA A 118 -3.05 37.58 -16.24
CA ALA A 118 -3.12 37.88 -14.81
C ALA A 118 -3.32 36.61 -13.95
N HIS A 119 -4.10 35.64 -14.43
CA HIS A 119 -4.31 34.35 -13.76
C HIS A 119 -2.99 33.59 -13.64
N GLU A 120 -2.26 33.44 -14.73
CA GLU A 120 -0.96 32.75 -14.72
C GLU A 120 0.13 33.50 -13.94
N ALA A 121 0.15 34.84 -14.03
CA ALA A 121 1.05 35.65 -13.22
C ALA A 121 0.79 35.50 -11.71
N ALA A 122 -0.47 35.31 -11.30
CA ALA A 122 -0.81 35.02 -9.91
C ALA A 122 -0.22 33.68 -9.45
N HIS A 123 -0.19 32.67 -10.32
CA HIS A 123 0.49 31.41 -10.03
C HIS A 123 2.00 31.57 -9.91
N VAL A 124 2.65 32.43 -10.70
CA VAL A 124 4.08 32.74 -10.51
C VAL A 124 4.35 33.36 -9.13
N VAL A 125 3.49 34.29 -8.67
CA VAL A 125 3.59 34.84 -7.32
C VAL A 125 3.38 33.76 -6.24
N GLN A 126 2.46 32.82 -6.47
CA GLN A 126 2.25 31.68 -5.58
C GLN A 126 3.45 30.71 -5.56
N HIS A 127 4.09 30.46 -6.70
CA HIS A 127 5.31 29.64 -6.79
C HIS A 127 6.46 30.27 -6.00
N ARG A 128 6.65 31.59 -6.11
CA ARG A 128 7.62 32.33 -5.26
C ARG A 128 7.28 32.27 -3.78
N ALA A 129 5.99 32.14 -3.47
CA ALA A 129 5.48 31.91 -2.14
C ALA A 129 5.60 30.43 -1.67
N GLY A 130 6.26 29.57 -2.47
CA GLY A 130 6.66 28.20 -2.14
C GLY A 130 5.71 27.10 -2.59
N VAL A 131 4.70 27.40 -3.42
CA VAL A 131 3.77 26.40 -3.96
C VAL A 131 4.47 25.59 -5.07
N ASP A 132 4.59 24.27 -4.91
CA ASP A 132 5.24 23.38 -5.89
C ASP A 132 4.22 22.42 -6.52
N THR A 133 3.37 22.96 -7.38
CA THR A 133 2.48 22.17 -8.24
C THR A 133 2.41 22.81 -9.64
N PRO A 134 2.94 22.16 -10.69
CA PRO A 134 2.88 22.66 -12.07
C PRO A 134 1.46 22.85 -12.62
N ILE A 135 0.50 22.12 -12.05
CA ILE A 135 -0.89 22.04 -12.48
C ILE A 135 -1.72 21.98 -11.19
N SER A 136 -2.44 23.06 -10.88
CA SER A 136 -3.33 23.09 -9.73
C SER A 136 -4.64 22.37 -10.08
N ARG A 137 -5.41 21.96 -9.07
CA ARG A 137 -6.66 21.24 -9.28
C ARG A 137 -7.81 22.24 -9.34
N GLU A 138 -8.64 22.17 -10.38
CA GLU A 138 -9.83 23.01 -10.51
C GLU A 138 -10.67 22.97 -9.22
N GLY A 139 -10.92 24.16 -8.64
CA GLY A 139 -11.63 24.33 -7.38
C GLY A 139 -10.78 24.35 -6.11
N ASP A 140 -9.44 24.25 -6.20
CA ASP A 140 -8.57 24.44 -5.05
C ASP A 140 -8.41 25.93 -4.65
N ARG A 141 -7.87 26.17 -3.44
CA ARG A 141 -7.75 27.52 -2.87
C ARG A 141 -6.78 28.43 -3.65
N TYR A 142 -5.84 27.85 -4.39
CA TYR A 142 -4.83 28.58 -5.16
C TYR A 142 -5.42 29.02 -6.50
N GLU A 143 -6.19 28.15 -7.16
CA GLU A 143 -6.99 28.47 -8.35
C GLU A 143 -8.06 29.53 -8.05
N ALA A 144 -8.82 29.38 -6.96
CA ALA A 144 -9.79 30.38 -6.54
C ALA A 144 -9.16 31.73 -6.17
N HIS A 145 -7.89 31.73 -5.77
CA HIS A 145 -7.14 32.97 -5.57
C HIS A 145 -6.69 33.59 -6.91
N ALA A 146 -6.11 32.81 -7.82
CA ALA A 146 -5.69 33.27 -9.13
C ALA A 146 -6.88 33.86 -9.93
N HIS A 147 -8.05 33.21 -9.87
CA HIS A 147 -9.29 33.71 -10.47
C HIS A 147 -9.67 35.10 -9.97
N ARG A 148 -9.65 35.32 -8.64
CA ARG A 148 -9.98 36.62 -8.02
C ARG A 148 -8.98 37.72 -8.37
N VAL A 149 -7.70 37.37 -8.49
CA VAL A 149 -6.65 38.30 -8.96
C VAL A 149 -6.95 38.70 -10.41
N ALA A 150 -7.18 37.72 -11.29
CA ALA A 150 -7.47 37.95 -12.70
C ALA A 150 -8.73 38.81 -12.90
N GLU A 151 -9.81 38.54 -12.17
CA GLU A 151 -11.03 39.38 -12.17
C GLU A 151 -10.76 40.82 -11.72
N THR A 152 -9.95 40.99 -10.67
CA THR A 152 -9.63 42.31 -10.12
C THR A 152 -8.81 43.15 -11.09
N VAL A 153 -7.83 42.53 -11.74
CA VAL A 153 -6.97 43.14 -12.75
C VAL A 153 -7.75 43.46 -14.03
N ALA A 154 -8.60 42.53 -14.49
CA ALA A 154 -9.46 42.74 -15.65
C ALA A 154 -10.47 43.88 -15.42
N ALA A 155 -10.89 44.10 -14.18
CA ALA A 155 -11.70 45.25 -13.77
C ALA A 155 -10.91 46.56 -13.61
N GLY A 156 -9.61 46.56 -13.92
CA GLY A 156 -8.73 47.73 -13.86
C GLY A 156 -8.32 48.16 -12.44
N ARG A 157 -8.54 47.32 -11.43
CA ARG A 157 -8.22 47.60 -10.02
C ARG A 157 -6.89 46.97 -9.62
N SER A 158 -6.22 47.54 -8.63
CA SER A 158 -5.01 46.91 -8.06
C SER A 158 -5.37 45.60 -7.37
N ALA A 159 -4.58 44.56 -7.66
CA ALA A 159 -4.63 43.26 -7.00
C ALA A 159 -3.51 43.07 -5.96
N GLU A 160 -2.67 44.09 -5.74
CA GLU A 160 -1.55 44.08 -4.78
C GLU A 160 -1.97 43.53 -3.41
N GLY A 161 -3.03 44.06 -2.79
CA GLY A 161 -3.51 43.56 -1.49
C GLY A 161 -4.08 42.14 -1.50
N LEU A 162 -4.57 41.65 -2.65
CA LEU A 162 -4.98 40.25 -2.81
C LEU A 162 -3.75 39.34 -2.89
N LEU A 163 -2.73 39.76 -3.63
CA LEU A 163 -1.45 39.06 -3.77
C LEU A 163 -0.64 39.05 -2.46
N ASP A 164 -0.74 40.10 -1.64
CA ASP A 164 -0.17 40.15 -0.28
C ASP A 164 -0.80 39.11 0.64
N SER A 165 -2.08 38.83 0.39
CA SER A 165 -2.87 37.82 1.08
C SER A 165 -2.87 36.48 0.33
N ALA A 166 -1.98 36.30 -0.66
CA ALA A 166 -1.95 35.08 -1.45
C ALA A 166 -1.81 33.87 -0.52
N PRO A 167 -2.56 32.78 -0.78
CA PRO A 167 -2.32 31.52 -0.10
C PRO A 167 -0.88 31.12 -0.40
N ARG A 168 -0.02 31.33 0.59
CA ARG A 168 1.35 30.84 0.58
C ARG A 168 1.25 29.31 0.57
N ALA A 169 2.24 28.63 -0.02
CA ALA A 169 2.48 27.28 0.46
C ALA A 169 2.60 27.39 1.98
N ALA A 170 2.27 26.33 2.71
CA ALA A 170 2.87 26.28 4.02
C ALA A 170 4.38 26.41 3.76
N ALA A 171 4.97 27.59 4.01
CA ALA A 171 6.29 27.61 4.59
C ALA A 171 6.16 26.53 5.66
N PRO A 172 7.11 25.58 5.78
CA PRO A 172 7.12 24.83 7.01
C PRO A 172 7.01 25.95 8.03
N ALA A 173 5.99 25.89 8.89
CA ALA A 173 6.06 26.74 10.04
C ALA A 173 7.51 26.51 10.57
N ALA A 174 7.98 27.36 11.47
CA ALA A 174 8.54 26.65 12.60
C ALA A 174 7.39 25.74 13.11
N ALA A 175 7.15 24.58 12.46
CA ALA A 175 6.53 23.45 13.06
C ALA A 175 7.30 23.39 14.35
N PRO A 176 6.64 23.56 15.50
CA PRO A 176 7.33 23.70 16.78
C PRO A 176 8.35 22.57 16.83
N ALA A 177 9.62 22.91 16.59
CA ALA A 177 10.58 22.08 15.85
C ALA A 177 10.11 20.63 15.68
N VAL A 178 9.27 20.25 14.68
CA VAL A 178 8.30 19.10 14.75
C VAL A 178 8.79 18.15 15.83
N MET A 179 8.38 18.41 17.07
CA MET A 179 8.84 17.56 18.14
C MET A 179 8.09 16.30 17.78
N GLY A 180 8.82 15.32 17.20
CA GLY A 180 8.27 14.02 16.88
C GLY A 180 7.68 13.41 18.15
N LEU A 181 7.52 12.10 18.19
CA LEU A 181 7.08 11.51 19.44
C LEU A 181 7.97 12.00 20.62
N TRP A 182 7.37 12.54 21.67
CA TRP A 182 8.12 13.12 22.79
C TRP A 182 9.10 12.11 23.37
N THR A 183 10.25 12.57 23.88
CA THR A 183 11.14 11.65 24.60
C THR A 183 10.44 11.10 25.84
N ARG A 184 10.89 9.93 26.32
CA ARG A 184 10.42 9.37 27.59
C ARG A 184 10.51 10.39 28.75
N ALA A 185 11.56 11.21 28.78
CA ALA A 185 11.74 12.24 29.80
C ALA A 185 10.67 13.34 29.71
N THR A 186 10.37 13.81 28.50
CA THR A 186 9.33 14.81 28.25
C THR A 186 7.95 14.27 28.60
N ALA A 187 7.59 13.07 28.12
CA ALA A 187 6.32 12.42 28.45
C ALA A 187 6.16 12.23 29.96
N LYS A 188 7.20 11.74 30.64
CA LYS A 188 7.23 11.60 32.10
C LYS A 188 6.97 12.91 32.83
N THR A 189 7.63 13.99 32.40
CA THR A 189 7.49 15.34 32.98
C THR A 189 6.08 15.87 32.78
N LYS A 190 5.48 15.66 31.61
CA LYS A 190 4.13 16.12 31.27
C LYS A 190 3.05 15.40 32.07
N MET A 191 3.16 14.08 32.25
CA MET A 191 2.19 13.33 33.04
C MET A 191 2.21 13.69 34.54
N LYS A 192 3.28 14.30 35.07
CA LYS A 192 3.41 14.80 36.46
C LYS A 192 2.99 13.82 37.58
N ILE A 193 3.10 12.52 37.35
CA ILE A 193 2.70 11.50 38.34
C ILE A 193 3.80 11.27 39.39
N GLY A 194 3.44 11.48 40.66
CA GLY A 194 4.29 11.19 41.82
C GLY A 194 4.76 9.74 41.86
N TRP A 195 6.01 9.51 42.28
CA TRP A 195 6.65 8.20 42.19
C TRP A 195 5.95 7.08 42.99
N ARG A 196 5.24 7.44 44.06
CA ARG A 196 4.50 6.51 44.95
C ARG A 196 3.20 5.93 44.35
N ILE A 197 2.73 6.43 43.21
CA ILE A 197 1.43 6.06 42.61
C ILE A 197 1.57 5.65 41.12
N ARG A 198 2.77 5.25 40.70
CA ARG A 198 3.04 4.80 39.33
C ARG A 198 2.53 3.37 39.12
N SER A 199 1.46 3.22 38.33
CA SER A 199 0.90 1.91 37.95
C SER A 199 1.75 1.21 36.88
N GLY A 200 1.48 -0.08 36.67
CA GLY A 200 2.06 -0.85 35.55
C GLY A 200 1.78 -0.19 34.19
N ALA A 201 0.55 0.30 33.97
CA ALA A 201 0.17 1.00 32.74
C ALA A 201 1.01 2.25 32.48
N TYR A 202 1.27 3.06 33.52
CA TYR A 202 2.15 4.22 33.40
C TYR A 202 3.57 3.83 32.98
N LYS A 203 4.13 2.77 33.60
CA LYS A 203 5.47 2.28 33.25
C LYS A 203 5.50 1.77 31.81
N ALA A 204 4.48 1.03 31.38
CA ALA A 204 4.38 0.51 30.02
C ALA A 204 4.35 1.63 28.96
N ILE A 205 3.56 2.68 29.18
CA ILE A 205 3.52 3.85 28.29
C ILE A 205 4.92 4.48 28.17
N LEU A 206 5.59 4.73 29.29
CA LEU A 206 6.94 5.32 29.26
C LEU A 206 7.99 4.39 28.63
N THR A 207 7.83 3.08 28.75
CA THR A 207 8.70 2.11 28.05
C THR A 207 8.51 2.21 26.54
N MET A 208 7.28 2.35 26.04
CA MET A 208 7.04 2.54 24.61
C MET A 208 7.64 3.85 24.08
N PHE A 209 7.54 4.94 24.83
CA PHE A 209 8.28 6.16 24.48
C PHE A 209 9.80 5.95 24.42
N GLN A 210 10.37 5.06 25.25
CA GLN A 210 11.79 4.71 25.12
C GLN A 210 12.05 3.90 23.85
N GLN A 211 11.26 2.86 23.60
CA GLN A 211 11.41 1.97 22.44
C GLN A 211 11.34 2.73 21.11
N TRP A 212 10.48 3.75 21.02
CA TRP A 212 10.43 4.66 19.87
C TRP A 212 11.79 5.27 19.55
N HIS A 213 12.37 5.97 20.54
CA HIS A 213 13.63 6.68 20.39
C HIS A 213 14.83 5.73 20.30
N ASP A 214 14.75 4.55 20.89
CA ASP A 214 15.83 3.56 20.82
C ASP A 214 15.95 2.94 19.43
N ARG A 215 14.84 2.72 18.72
CA ARG A 215 14.85 1.94 17.46
C ARG A 215 13.61 2.03 16.59
N VAL A 216 12.39 2.13 17.15
CA VAL A 216 11.18 1.97 16.32
C VAL A 216 11.03 3.10 15.29
N HIS A 217 11.54 4.30 15.58
CA HIS A 217 11.52 5.41 14.62
C HIS A 217 12.30 5.14 13.32
N GLU A 218 13.25 4.20 13.33
CA GLU A 218 14.06 3.78 12.17
C GLU A 218 13.37 2.68 11.35
N GLN A 219 12.27 2.11 11.85
CA GLN A 219 11.58 1.01 11.19
C GLN A 219 10.71 1.48 10.03
N PRO A 220 10.28 0.53 9.17
CA PRO A 220 9.30 0.78 8.14
C PRO A 220 8.05 1.50 8.64
N THR A 221 7.45 2.28 7.74
CA THR A 221 6.27 3.10 8.05
C THR A 221 5.13 2.27 8.64
N GLY A 222 4.85 1.06 8.11
CA GLY A 222 3.82 0.19 8.67
C GLY A 222 4.06 -0.23 10.12
N ALA A 223 5.31 -0.54 10.48
CA ALA A 223 5.68 -0.87 11.86
C ALA A 223 5.53 0.33 12.80
N LYS A 224 5.92 1.53 12.34
CA LYS A 224 5.75 2.78 13.10
C LYS A 224 4.27 3.11 13.34
N VAL A 225 3.42 2.93 12.33
CA VAL A 225 1.97 3.12 12.45
C VAL A 225 1.38 2.17 13.48
N ASP A 226 1.62 0.84 13.37
CA ASP A 226 1.11 -0.13 14.36
C ASP A 226 1.60 0.17 15.78
N PHE A 227 2.87 0.59 15.93
CA PHE A 227 3.42 0.99 17.23
C PHE A 227 2.68 2.18 17.84
N LEU A 228 2.46 3.24 17.05
CA LEU A 228 1.81 4.47 17.50
C LEU A 228 0.32 4.24 17.79
N GLU A 229 -0.37 3.40 17.00
CA GLU A 229 -1.74 2.95 17.29
C GLU A 229 -1.82 2.25 18.65
N ARG A 230 -0.91 1.31 18.92
CA ARG A 230 -0.84 0.60 20.22
C ARG A 230 -0.50 1.55 21.37
N LEU A 231 0.41 2.49 21.16
CA LEU A 231 0.76 3.50 22.16
C LEU A 231 -0.43 4.39 22.48
N LEU A 232 -1.12 4.88 21.45
CA LEU A 232 -2.30 5.74 21.58
C LEU A 232 -3.40 5.01 22.36
N ALA A 233 -3.70 3.76 22.01
CA ALA A 233 -4.69 2.94 22.72
C ALA A 233 -4.34 2.77 24.22
N LYS A 234 -3.07 2.59 24.56
CA LYS A 234 -2.64 2.51 25.97
C LYS A 234 -2.78 3.85 26.70
N VAL A 235 -2.46 4.96 26.05
CA VAL A 235 -2.63 6.30 26.63
C VAL A 235 -4.12 6.59 26.82
N ASP A 236 -4.98 6.22 25.87
CA ASP A 236 -6.43 6.39 25.94
C ASP A 236 -7.05 5.61 27.08
N ALA A 237 -6.70 4.32 27.22
CA ALA A 237 -7.14 3.50 28.35
C ALA A 237 -6.66 4.09 29.70
N TYR A 238 -5.43 4.61 29.74
CA TYR A 238 -4.89 5.23 30.95
C TYR A 238 -5.60 6.54 31.31
N LEU A 239 -5.86 7.39 30.32
CA LEU A 239 -6.61 8.64 30.48
C LEU A 239 -8.04 8.37 30.93
N ALA A 240 -8.74 7.41 30.31
CA ALA A 240 -10.11 7.05 30.67
C ALA A 240 -10.20 6.60 32.14
N ALA A 241 -9.27 5.76 32.61
CA ALA A 241 -9.22 5.33 34.00
C ALA A 241 -8.94 6.48 34.98
N LYS A 242 -8.26 7.54 34.54
CA LYS A 242 -7.96 8.74 35.33
C LYS A 242 -9.12 9.74 35.34
N ASP A 243 -9.79 9.88 34.21
CA ASP A 243 -10.98 10.72 34.08
C ASP A 243 -12.15 10.13 34.88
N ALA A 244 -12.35 8.79 34.85
CA ALA A 244 -13.34 8.15 35.72
C ALA A 244 -13.13 8.44 37.22
N LYS A 245 -11.87 8.53 37.67
CA LYS A 245 -11.54 8.92 39.06
C LYS A 245 -11.82 10.40 39.32
N ARG A 246 -11.58 11.27 38.35
CA ARG A 246 -11.94 12.69 38.45
C ARG A 246 -13.46 12.85 38.53
N ASP A 247 -14.20 12.15 37.66
CA ASP A 247 -15.65 12.28 37.50
C ASP A 247 -16.45 11.72 38.68
N ALA A 248 -15.83 10.85 39.50
CA ALA A 248 -16.38 10.44 40.79
C ALA A 248 -16.32 11.54 41.88
N LEU A 249 -15.71 12.70 41.60
CA LEU A 249 -15.67 13.85 42.51
C LEU A 249 -16.63 14.95 42.05
N ASP A 250 -17.13 15.73 42.99
CA ASP A 250 -17.90 16.95 42.70
C ASP A 250 -17.00 18.00 42.02
N ALA A 251 -17.44 18.49 40.86
CA ALA A 251 -16.73 19.44 40.00
C ALA A 251 -16.40 20.77 40.68
N SER A 252 -17.13 21.16 41.72
CA SER A 252 -16.87 22.39 42.51
C SER A 252 -15.66 22.25 43.45
N THR A 253 -15.22 21.01 43.73
CA THR A 253 -14.21 20.75 44.76
C THR A 253 -12.79 21.07 44.29
N ALA A 254 -11.93 21.45 45.24
CA ALA A 254 -10.49 21.59 44.98
C ALA A 254 -9.86 20.26 44.52
N ALA A 255 -10.33 19.14 45.05
CA ALA A 255 -9.86 17.80 44.67
C ALA A 255 -10.13 17.49 43.18
N TRP A 256 -11.32 17.85 42.68
CA TRP A 256 -11.64 17.73 41.25
C TRP A 256 -10.72 18.59 40.39
N ARG A 257 -10.54 19.88 40.76
CA ARG A 257 -9.67 20.81 40.00
C ARG A 257 -8.23 20.31 39.91
N THR A 258 -7.68 19.80 41.02
CA THR A 258 -6.35 19.20 41.03
C THR A 258 -6.27 18.00 40.10
N ARG A 259 -7.19 17.03 40.20
CA ARG A 259 -7.21 15.86 39.31
C ARG A 259 -7.40 16.23 37.85
N ASN A 260 -8.25 17.21 37.54
CA ASN A 260 -8.45 17.65 36.17
C ASN A 260 -7.17 18.26 35.57
N THR A 261 -6.44 19.04 36.38
CA THR A 261 -5.14 19.60 36.01
C THR A 261 -4.08 18.52 35.82
N GLU A 262 -4.04 17.50 36.69
CA GLU A 262 -3.16 16.34 36.52
C GLU A 262 -3.47 15.56 35.24
N ASN A 263 -4.75 15.34 34.93
CA ASN A 263 -5.19 14.64 33.73
C ASN A 263 -4.88 15.42 32.45
N GLN A 264 -4.75 16.75 32.51
CA GLN A 264 -4.36 17.57 31.36
C GLN A 264 -3.00 17.14 30.80
N GLY A 265 -2.03 16.81 31.65
CA GLY A 265 -0.73 16.33 31.20
C GLY A 265 -0.80 15.02 30.41
N ILE A 266 -1.77 14.15 30.72
CA ILE A 266 -2.03 12.91 29.97
C ILE A 266 -2.69 13.22 28.63
N ARG A 267 -3.62 14.20 28.59
CA ARG A 267 -4.22 14.69 27.33
C ARG A 267 -3.17 15.26 26.39
N ASP A 268 -2.21 16.01 26.92
CA ASP A 268 -1.12 16.56 26.12
C ASP A 268 -0.25 15.44 25.51
N VAL A 269 0.06 14.39 26.30
CA VAL A 269 0.78 13.20 25.81
C VAL A 269 -0.02 12.49 24.73
N ARG A 270 -1.33 12.29 24.94
CA ARG A 270 -2.24 11.71 23.93
C ARG A 270 -2.20 12.50 22.62
N ALA A 271 -2.30 13.83 22.71
CA ALA A 271 -2.28 14.72 21.56
C ALA A 271 -0.96 14.61 20.79
N ASN A 272 0.18 14.52 21.47
CA ASN A 272 1.47 14.29 20.82
C ASN A 272 1.53 12.93 20.10
N VAL A 273 1.07 11.85 20.73
CA VAL A 273 1.02 10.52 20.08
C VAL A 273 0.12 10.55 18.83
N ALA A 274 -1.06 11.17 18.93
CA ALA A 274 -2.01 11.26 17.81
C ALA A 274 -1.47 12.13 16.65
N GLN A 275 -0.77 13.21 16.97
CA GLN A 275 -0.11 14.05 15.98
C GLN A 275 1.01 13.29 15.25
N GLU A 276 1.82 12.54 16.00
CA GLU A 276 2.88 11.71 15.40
C GLU A 276 2.26 10.62 14.51
N LEU A 277 1.21 9.93 14.99
CA LEU A 277 0.50 8.93 14.20
C LEU A 277 -0.02 9.53 12.89
N THR A 278 -0.62 10.72 12.93
CA THR A 278 -1.09 11.42 11.73
C THR A 278 0.06 11.71 10.77
N THR A 279 1.21 12.14 11.29
CA THR A 279 2.40 12.49 10.50
C THR A 279 3.00 11.26 9.83
N VAL A 280 3.17 10.17 10.57
CA VAL A 280 3.74 8.91 10.06
C VAL A 280 2.77 8.24 9.08
N SER A 281 1.47 8.26 9.36
CA SER A 281 0.45 7.65 8.49
C SER A 281 0.30 8.37 7.15
N ALA A 282 0.68 9.64 7.03
CA ALA A 282 0.59 10.38 5.77
C ALA A 282 1.42 9.75 4.63
N GLY A 283 2.52 9.04 4.98
CA GLY A 283 3.35 8.29 4.04
C GLY A 283 3.06 6.78 4.03
N HIS A 284 2.07 6.31 4.77
CA HIS A 284 1.77 4.89 4.87
C HIS A 284 0.86 4.43 3.71
N THR A 285 1.36 3.51 2.90
CA THR A 285 0.51 2.77 1.96
C THR A 285 -0.02 1.54 2.69
N ALA A 286 -1.30 1.57 3.05
CA ALA A 286 -1.96 0.43 3.68
C ALA A 286 -1.99 -0.77 2.72
N LEU A 287 -1.97 -1.98 3.30
CA LEU A 287 -2.15 -3.20 2.52
C LEU A 287 -3.52 -3.13 1.83
N THR A 288 -3.55 -3.34 0.52
CA THR A 288 -4.81 -3.41 -0.23
C THR A 288 -5.12 -4.86 -0.54
N ARG A 289 -6.34 -5.30 -0.27
CA ARG A 289 -6.80 -6.61 -0.73
C ARG A 289 -6.74 -6.63 -2.27
N PRO A 290 -5.95 -7.53 -2.89
CA PRO A 290 -6.01 -7.74 -4.32
C PRO A 290 -7.44 -8.10 -4.74
N GLY A 291 -7.83 -7.74 -5.97
CA GLY A 291 -9.10 -8.19 -6.52
C GLY A 291 -9.22 -9.72 -6.40
N ALA A 292 -10.39 -10.19 -5.96
CA ALA A 292 -10.65 -11.61 -5.77
C ALA A 292 -10.28 -12.38 -7.05
N LEU A 293 -9.47 -13.42 -6.91
CA LEU A 293 -9.30 -14.36 -8.01
C LEU A 293 -10.62 -15.10 -8.15
N GLY A 294 -11.36 -14.79 -9.21
CA GLY A 294 -12.56 -15.54 -9.55
C GLY A 294 -12.25 -17.03 -9.66
N THR A 295 -13.28 -17.87 -9.58
CA THR A 295 -13.20 -19.31 -9.87
C THR A 295 -12.82 -19.60 -11.33
N ALA A 296 -12.72 -18.55 -12.16
CA ALA A 296 -12.48 -18.55 -13.61
C ALA A 296 -11.15 -19.15 -14.08
N TRP A 297 -10.32 -19.71 -13.19
CA TRP A 297 -9.07 -20.35 -13.56
C TRP A 297 -9.05 -21.86 -13.32
N THR A 298 -10.21 -22.50 -13.06
CA THR A 298 -10.34 -23.94 -13.31
C THR A 298 -10.19 -24.15 -14.81
N ARG A 299 -8.98 -24.49 -15.27
CA ARG A 299 -8.72 -24.79 -16.68
C ARG A 299 -8.85 -26.27 -16.93
N ASP A 300 -9.71 -26.62 -17.88
CA ASP A 300 -9.64 -27.92 -18.52
C ASP A 300 -8.52 -27.86 -19.56
N LEU A 301 -7.38 -28.45 -19.21
CA LEU A 301 -6.19 -28.47 -20.05
C LEU A 301 -6.40 -29.29 -21.33
N GLU A 302 -7.41 -30.17 -21.40
CA GLU A 302 -7.74 -30.89 -22.64
C GLU A 302 -8.42 -29.98 -23.68
N ALA A 303 -9.32 -29.10 -23.25
CA ALA A 303 -10.00 -28.15 -24.14
C ALA A 303 -9.03 -27.13 -24.77
N ASP A 304 -7.91 -26.89 -24.09
CA ASP A 304 -6.88 -25.92 -24.43
C ASP A 304 -5.62 -26.57 -25.07
N ALA A 305 -5.63 -27.88 -25.31
CA ALA A 305 -4.42 -28.63 -25.67
C ALA A 305 -3.91 -28.36 -27.09
N VAL A 306 -2.69 -27.81 -27.18
CA VAL A 306 -1.77 -28.01 -28.32
C VAL A 306 -0.83 -29.14 -27.90
N GLY A 307 -0.86 -30.28 -28.61
CA GLY A 307 0.02 -31.47 -28.47
C GLY A 307 0.84 -31.61 -27.18
N PHE A 308 0.45 -32.56 -26.31
CA PHE A 308 1.13 -32.82 -25.05
C PHE A 308 2.12 -34.00 -25.16
N ASP A 309 3.42 -33.71 -25.20
CA ASP A 309 4.52 -34.67 -25.01
C ASP A 309 5.31 -34.28 -23.74
N GLY A 310 4.76 -34.60 -22.57
CA GLY A 310 5.45 -34.33 -21.29
C GLY A 310 6.54 -35.36 -21.00
N GLU A 311 7.78 -34.92 -20.74
CA GLU A 311 8.84 -35.77 -20.20
C GLU A 311 8.59 -36.08 -18.73
N ARG A 312 8.73 -37.36 -18.34
CA ARG A 312 8.80 -37.75 -16.93
C ARG A 312 10.16 -37.33 -16.38
N MET A 313 10.20 -36.30 -15.53
CA MET A 313 11.45 -35.90 -14.88
C MET A 313 11.77 -36.79 -13.67
N HIS A 314 13.04 -37.21 -13.55
CA HIS A 314 13.53 -37.98 -12.41
C HIS A 314 13.88 -37.05 -11.24
N GLY A 315 13.30 -37.35 -10.07
CA GLY A 315 13.54 -36.64 -8.81
C GLY A 315 12.23 -36.51 -8.04
N GLY A 316 12.00 -37.42 -7.10
CA GLY A 316 11.02 -37.27 -6.02
C GLY A 316 9.56 -36.92 -6.36
N LEU A 317 9.01 -37.19 -7.55
CA LEU A 317 7.56 -37.09 -7.86
C LEU A 317 7.26 -37.75 -9.22
N ASN A 318 6.58 -38.89 -9.21
CA ASN A 318 6.46 -39.78 -10.39
C ASN A 318 5.39 -39.37 -11.44
N SER A 319 4.89 -38.12 -11.44
CA SER A 319 3.72 -37.75 -12.27
C SER A 319 3.64 -36.29 -12.77
N LEU A 320 4.67 -35.46 -12.58
CA LEU A 320 4.64 -34.06 -13.05
C LEU A 320 4.62 -33.94 -14.57
N ARG A 321 3.85 -32.96 -15.07
CA ARG A 321 3.61 -32.73 -16.49
C ARG A 321 3.83 -31.27 -16.85
N GLU A 322 4.65 -30.98 -17.86
CA GLU A 322 4.85 -29.61 -18.34
C GLU A 322 3.80 -29.25 -19.41
N VAL A 323 2.99 -28.21 -19.16
CA VAL A 323 1.80 -27.86 -19.96
C VAL A 323 1.84 -26.38 -20.37
N PRO A 324 1.55 -26.00 -21.63
CA PRO A 324 1.39 -24.60 -22.00
C PRO A 324 0.21 -23.95 -21.26
N MET A 325 0.42 -22.76 -20.70
CA MET A 325 -0.64 -21.96 -20.10
C MET A 325 -1.25 -21.07 -21.19
N VAL A 326 -2.29 -21.55 -21.87
CA VAL A 326 -2.98 -20.84 -22.98
C VAL A 326 -3.29 -19.38 -22.64
N GLY A 327 -3.06 -18.49 -23.61
CA GLY A 327 -3.29 -17.04 -23.46
C GLY A 327 -2.25 -16.29 -22.62
N THR A 328 -1.24 -16.97 -22.05
CA THR A 328 -0.18 -16.34 -21.26
C THR A 328 1.20 -16.40 -21.92
N GLY A 329 1.40 -17.30 -22.89
CA GLY A 329 2.70 -17.50 -23.55
C GLY A 329 3.78 -18.15 -22.66
N VAL A 330 3.43 -18.60 -21.45
CA VAL A 330 4.34 -19.30 -20.53
C VAL A 330 3.91 -20.75 -20.33
N THR A 331 4.83 -21.56 -19.80
CA THR A 331 4.59 -22.97 -19.46
C THR A 331 4.31 -23.13 -17.96
N GLY A 332 3.54 -24.15 -17.60
CA GLY A 332 3.24 -24.52 -16.22
C GLY A 332 3.54 -26.00 -15.94
N MET A 333 3.68 -26.33 -14.68
CA MET A 333 3.84 -27.67 -14.15
C MET A 333 2.51 -28.13 -13.57
N PHE A 334 1.89 -29.12 -14.21
CA PHE A 334 0.68 -29.78 -13.73
C PHE A 334 1.04 -30.93 -12.78
N LYS A 335 0.48 -30.89 -11.58
CA LYS A 335 0.59 -31.92 -10.55
C LYS A 335 -0.81 -32.51 -10.30
N PRO A 336 -1.07 -33.78 -10.66
CA PRO A 336 -2.36 -34.40 -10.39
C PRO A 336 -2.60 -34.56 -8.89
N GLU A 337 -3.87 -34.58 -8.48
CA GLU A 337 -4.25 -35.02 -7.13
C GLU A 337 -3.86 -36.50 -6.94
N GLU A 338 -3.18 -36.80 -5.84
CA GLU A 338 -2.75 -38.15 -5.50
C GLU A 338 -3.21 -38.50 -4.08
N ASP A 339 -3.53 -39.79 -3.84
CA ASP A 339 -3.87 -40.27 -2.51
C ASP A 339 -2.66 -40.17 -1.56
N MET A 340 -2.87 -39.52 -0.43
CA MET A 340 -1.85 -39.05 0.53
C MET A 340 -1.21 -40.17 1.40
N HIS A 341 -1.07 -41.39 0.90
CA HIS A 341 -0.68 -42.58 1.69
C HIS A 341 0.78 -42.64 2.19
N THR A 342 1.65 -41.69 1.81
CA THR A 342 3.10 -41.77 2.08
C THR A 342 3.72 -40.49 2.65
N HIS A 343 2.90 -39.56 3.15
CA HIS A 343 3.40 -38.26 3.60
C HIS A 343 4.26 -38.31 4.85
N PRO A 344 5.20 -37.36 5.01
CA PRO A 344 6.11 -37.33 6.14
C PRO A 344 5.34 -37.22 7.46
N ILE A 345 5.91 -37.81 8.52
CA ILE A 345 5.35 -37.81 9.89
C ILE A 345 4.94 -36.39 10.33
N THR A 346 5.69 -35.38 9.88
CA THR A 346 5.45 -33.96 10.17
C THR A 346 4.11 -33.45 9.63
N ALA A 347 3.64 -33.93 8.48
CA ALA A 347 2.34 -33.54 7.93
C ALA A 347 1.19 -34.07 8.81
N ARG A 348 1.30 -35.32 9.26
CA ARG A 348 0.32 -35.91 10.18
C ARG A 348 0.28 -35.18 11.52
N GLU A 349 1.45 -34.85 12.07
CA GLU A 349 1.56 -34.11 13.34
C GLU A 349 1.07 -32.67 13.24
N ALA A 350 1.19 -32.04 12.07
CA ALA A 350 0.58 -30.75 11.78
C ALA A 350 -0.94 -30.83 11.63
N GLY A 351 -1.54 -32.02 11.62
CA GLY A 351 -2.97 -32.19 11.41
C GLY A 351 -3.39 -32.02 9.94
N ILE A 352 -2.47 -32.18 9.00
CA ILE A 352 -2.79 -32.22 7.57
C ILE A 352 -3.49 -33.56 7.27
N PRO A 353 -4.68 -33.56 6.64
CA PRO A 353 -5.37 -34.78 6.25
C PRO A 353 -4.45 -35.72 5.46
N GLN A 354 -4.42 -37.00 5.84
CA GLN A 354 -3.63 -38.03 5.15
C GLN A 354 -4.45 -38.76 4.07
N THR A 355 -5.70 -38.38 3.91
CA THR A 355 -6.65 -38.90 2.93
C THR A 355 -7.55 -37.76 2.48
N GLY A 356 -7.95 -37.74 1.20
CA GLY A 356 -8.69 -36.63 0.59
C GLY A 356 -7.82 -35.85 -0.39
N GLN A 357 -8.37 -35.59 -1.58
CA GLN A 357 -7.70 -34.96 -2.73
C GLN A 357 -7.73 -33.42 -2.62
N ASP A 358 -7.10 -32.88 -1.57
CA ASP A 358 -7.07 -31.43 -1.32
C ASP A 358 -5.65 -30.83 -1.43
N GLN A 359 -4.71 -31.51 -2.11
CA GLN A 359 -3.34 -31.02 -2.28
C GLN A 359 -3.31 -29.76 -3.14
N SER A 360 -4.06 -29.75 -4.26
CA SER A 360 -4.16 -28.58 -5.13
C SER A 360 -4.83 -27.40 -4.45
N GLY A 361 -5.77 -27.65 -3.52
CA GLY A 361 -6.39 -26.62 -2.70
C GLY A 361 -5.37 -25.87 -1.87
N ARG A 362 -4.46 -26.59 -1.21
CA ARG A 362 -3.36 -26.03 -0.41
C ARG A 362 -2.34 -25.28 -1.24
N ALA A 363 -1.96 -25.82 -2.39
CA ALA A 363 -1.06 -25.16 -3.34
C ALA A 363 -1.59 -23.77 -3.76
N VAL A 364 -2.88 -23.72 -4.12
CA VAL A 364 -3.56 -22.48 -4.53
C VAL A 364 -3.75 -21.54 -3.34
N ALA A 365 -4.08 -22.07 -2.15
CA ALA A 365 -4.19 -21.29 -0.93
C ALA A 365 -2.87 -20.59 -0.58
N ALA A 366 -1.73 -21.27 -0.72
CA ALA A 366 -0.42 -20.66 -0.53
C ALA A 366 -0.18 -19.51 -1.52
N TYR A 367 -0.45 -19.68 -2.81
CA TYR A 367 -0.32 -18.59 -3.78
C TYR A 367 -1.26 -17.40 -3.48
N ARG A 368 -2.49 -17.64 -3.04
CA ARG A 368 -3.41 -16.57 -2.65
C ARG A 368 -2.92 -15.79 -1.43
N MET A 369 -2.36 -16.48 -0.44
CA MET A 369 -1.74 -15.86 0.74
C MET A 369 -0.50 -15.03 0.36
N ASP A 370 0.32 -15.53 -0.56
CA ASP A 370 1.47 -14.79 -1.10
C ASP A 370 1.03 -13.47 -1.76
N ARG A 371 -0.04 -13.51 -2.56
CA ARG A 371 -0.64 -12.32 -3.18
C ARG A 371 -1.22 -11.34 -2.16
N LEU A 372 -1.90 -11.83 -1.12
CA LEU A 372 -2.42 -10.96 -0.05
C LEU A 372 -1.31 -10.14 0.61
N LEU A 373 -0.14 -10.76 0.81
CA LEU A 373 1.01 -10.11 1.43
C LEU A 373 1.89 -9.33 0.44
N GLY A 374 1.65 -9.48 -0.87
CA GLY A 374 2.49 -8.91 -1.92
C GLY A 374 3.94 -9.40 -1.79
N LEU A 375 4.12 -10.67 -1.45
CA LEU A 375 5.41 -11.30 -1.15
C LEU A 375 6.15 -11.68 -2.44
N GLY A 376 5.46 -12.35 -3.36
CA GLY A 376 5.97 -12.70 -4.67
C GLY A 376 6.98 -13.84 -4.67
N VAL A 377 7.00 -14.71 -3.65
CA VAL A 377 7.91 -15.87 -3.56
C VAL A 377 7.23 -17.18 -3.96
N ILE A 378 5.91 -17.19 -4.13
CA ILE A 378 5.16 -18.35 -4.61
C ILE A 378 4.80 -18.15 -6.10
N PRO A 379 5.16 -19.06 -7.00
CA PRO A 379 4.77 -18.95 -8.41
C PRO A 379 3.25 -19.02 -8.57
N GLU A 380 2.75 -18.43 -9.67
CA GLU A 380 1.32 -18.42 -9.95
C GLU A 380 0.77 -19.84 -9.99
N THR A 381 -0.20 -20.14 -9.13
CA THR A 381 -0.72 -21.49 -8.94
C THR A 381 -2.24 -21.51 -8.98
N PHE A 382 -2.80 -22.42 -9.77
CA PHE A 382 -4.24 -22.52 -10.02
C PHE A 382 -4.71 -23.96 -9.89
N ARG A 383 -6.02 -24.16 -9.68
CA ARG A 383 -6.63 -25.49 -9.87
C ARG A 383 -6.77 -25.75 -11.36
N ALA A 384 -6.46 -26.97 -11.80
CA ALA A 384 -6.61 -27.38 -13.18
C ALA A 384 -7.14 -28.82 -13.25
N SER A 385 -7.73 -29.17 -14.38
CA SER A 385 -8.05 -30.55 -14.71
C SER A 385 -7.42 -30.93 -16.03
N TYR A 386 -7.02 -32.19 -16.16
CA TYR A 386 -6.62 -32.81 -17.40
C TYR A 386 -7.49 -34.06 -17.58
N GLY A 387 -8.49 -33.94 -18.45
CA GLY A 387 -9.55 -34.93 -18.58
C GLY A 387 -10.30 -35.09 -17.27
N THR A 388 -10.37 -36.31 -16.75
CA THR A 388 -11.00 -36.60 -15.46
C THR A 388 -10.09 -36.39 -14.26
N THR A 389 -8.81 -36.04 -14.46
CA THR A 389 -7.83 -35.90 -13.38
C THR A 389 -7.73 -34.45 -12.94
N ALA A 390 -8.17 -34.14 -11.72
CA ALA A 390 -7.97 -32.85 -11.08
C ALA A 390 -6.53 -32.71 -10.55
N GLY A 391 -6.05 -31.49 -10.39
CA GLY A 391 -4.71 -31.18 -9.90
C GLY A 391 -4.44 -29.69 -9.73
N SER A 392 -3.19 -29.35 -9.46
CA SER A 392 -2.68 -27.97 -9.49
C SER A 392 -1.86 -27.71 -10.74
N LEU A 393 -1.91 -26.48 -11.24
CA LEU A 393 -1.04 -25.97 -12.31
C LEU A 393 -0.26 -24.79 -11.77
N MET A 394 1.06 -24.95 -11.65
CA MET A 394 1.98 -23.92 -11.18
C MET A 394 2.80 -23.38 -12.35
N ARG A 395 2.93 -22.06 -12.49
CA ARG A 395 3.78 -21.46 -13.52
C ARG A 395 5.22 -21.97 -13.36
N LYS A 396 5.80 -22.46 -14.46
CA LYS A 396 7.21 -22.85 -14.51
C LYS A 396 8.09 -21.61 -14.36
N ILE A 397 9.09 -21.70 -13.51
CA ILE A 397 10.07 -20.62 -13.33
C ILE A 397 11.22 -20.88 -14.30
N THR A 398 11.29 -20.11 -15.38
CA THR A 398 12.39 -20.20 -16.36
C THR A 398 13.70 -19.71 -15.74
N ASP A 399 14.82 -20.33 -16.10
CA ASP A 399 16.17 -19.95 -15.65
C ASP A 399 16.38 -20.00 -14.12
N ALA A 400 15.55 -20.76 -13.41
CA ALA A 400 15.72 -21.02 -11.99
C ALA A 400 16.34 -22.41 -11.77
N VAL A 401 17.19 -22.52 -10.76
CA VAL A 401 17.84 -23.78 -10.38
C VAL A 401 17.44 -24.18 -8.96
N PRO A 402 17.28 -25.48 -8.67
CA PRO A 402 17.04 -25.94 -7.30
C PRO A 402 18.14 -25.44 -6.35
N ALA A 403 17.76 -24.99 -5.16
CA ALA A 403 18.74 -24.56 -4.16
C ALA A 403 19.70 -25.70 -3.77
N LEU A 404 19.25 -26.96 -3.87
CA LEU A 404 20.11 -28.14 -3.68
C LEU A 404 21.20 -28.24 -4.75
N SER A 405 20.88 -27.92 -6.02
CA SER A 405 21.81 -28.03 -7.14
C SER A 405 22.93 -26.97 -7.11
N GLN A 406 22.71 -25.87 -6.39
CA GLN A 406 23.75 -24.92 -6.00
C GLN A 406 24.47 -25.39 -4.72
N HIS A 407 25.07 -26.58 -4.72
CA HIS A 407 25.76 -27.13 -3.55
C HIS A 407 27.21 -26.60 -3.45
N GLU A 408 27.38 -25.54 -2.66
CA GLU A 408 28.48 -25.28 -1.70
C GLU A 408 28.50 -23.82 -1.22
N ARG A 409 27.90 -22.87 -1.97
CA ARG A 409 27.99 -21.43 -1.65
C ARG A 409 26.86 -20.85 -0.79
N LEU A 410 25.64 -21.40 -0.84
CA LEU A 410 24.48 -20.76 -0.18
C LEU A 410 24.20 -21.24 1.27
N MET A 411 24.53 -22.48 1.65
CA MET A 411 23.74 -23.16 2.71
C MET A 411 24.49 -23.80 3.89
N MET A 412 25.75 -23.46 4.16
CA MET A 412 26.39 -23.92 5.41
C MET A 412 26.30 -22.95 6.59
N GLN A 413 26.04 -21.64 6.38
CA GLN A 413 25.67 -20.70 7.44
C GLN A 413 24.84 -19.58 6.79
N SER A 414 23.64 -19.29 7.31
CA SER A 414 22.78 -18.20 6.78
C SER A 414 23.49 -16.85 6.71
N ASP A 415 24.55 -16.70 7.48
CA ASP A 415 25.37 -15.49 7.59
C ASP A 415 26.39 -15.33 6.44
N HIS A 416 26.52 -16.33 5.57
CA HIS A 416 27.40 -16.31 4.39
C HIS A 416 26.66 -16.15 3.06
N LEU A 417 25.34 -16.00 3.11
CA LEU A 417 24.52 -15.67 1.94
C LEU A 417 24.69 -14.20 1.57
N GLU A 418 24.53 -13.87 0.28
CA GLU A 418 24.37 -12.48 -0.13
C GLU A 418 23.12 -11.85 0.55
N PRO A 419 23.16 -10.55 0.89
CA PRO A 419 22.06 -9.81 1.49
C PRO A 419 20.66 -10.12 0.93
N GLU A 420 20.53 -10.12 -0.39
CA GLU A 420 19.28 -10.29 -1.12
C GLU A 420 18.72 -11.70 -0.88
N HIS A 421 19.55 -12.74 -0.94
CA HIS A 421 19.13 -14.11 -0.64
C HIS A 421 18.77 -14.30 0.83
N GLN A 422 19.44 -13.63 1.76
CA GLN A 422 19.06 -13.65 3.17
C GLN A 422 17.68 -13.01 3.39
N GLN A 423 17.41 -11.90 2.70
CA GLN A 423 16.12 -11.24 2.73
C GLN A 423 15.00 -12.15 2.20
N GLU A 424 15.21 -12.75 1.02
CA GLU A 424 14.23 -13.66 0.40
C GLU A 424 14.00 -14.93 1.24
N LEU A 425 15.04 -15.45 1.89
CA LEU A 425 14.92 -16.58 2.80
C LEU A 425 14.13 -16.21 4.08
N SER A 426 14.37 -15.00 4.62
CA SER A 426 13.61 -14.46 5.76
C SER A 426 12.12 -14.40 5.44
N LYS A 427 11.80 -13.81 4.28
CA LYS A 427 10.45 -13.71 3.72
C LYS A 427 9.80 -15.08 3.57
N LEU A 428 10.46 -16.01 2.88
CA LEU A 428 9.92 -17.36 2.65
C LEU A 428 9.68 -18.12 3.96
N TYR A 429 10.60 -18.06 4.92
CA TYR A 429 10.43 -18.81 6.18
C TYR A 429 9.40 -18.18 7.12
N LEU A 430 9.23 -16.86 7.13
CA LEU A 430 8.12 -16.22 7.83
C LEU A 430 6.77 -16.59 7.19
N PHE A 431 6.73 -16.68 5.86
CA PHE A 431 5.56 -17.12 5.13
C PHE A 431 5.24 -18.60 5.39
N ASP A 432 6.25 -19.48 5.36
CA ASP A 432 6.12 -20.90 5.68
C ASP A 432 5.59 -21.10 7.11
N ALA A 433 6.05 -20.30 8.08
CA ALA A 433 5.52 -20.35 9.45
C ALA A 433 4.04 -19.96 9.51
N LEU A 434 3.64 -18.93 8.76
CA LEU A 434 2.24 -18.47 8.67
C LEU A 434 1.34 -19.55 8.08
N ILE A 435 1.70 -20.12 6.93
CA ILE A 435 0.90 -21.16 6.27
C ILE A 435 1.12 -22.54 6.91
N GLY A 436 2.12 -22.71 7.76
CA GLY A 436 2.52 -23.98 8.38
C GLY A 436 3.00 -25.00 7.36
N GLN A 437 3.88 -24.56 6.46
CA GLN A 437 4.57 -25.44 5.53
C GLN A 437 5.59 -26.29 6.30
N VAL A 438 5.44 -27.61 6.23
CA VAL A 438 6.24 -28.57 7.02
C VAL A 438 7.31 -29.30 6.22
N ASP A 439 7.35 -29.11 4.91
CA ASP A 439 8.24 -29.82 3.99
C ASP A 439 9.11 -28.87 3.16
N ARG A 440 9.46 -27.71 3.73
CA ARG A 440 10.43 -26.80 3.11
C ARG A 440 11.86 -27.35 3.25
N HIS A 441 12.37 -27.91 2.15
CA HIS A 441 13.77 -28.30 1.98
C HIS A 441 14.37 -27.71 0.69
N MET A 442 15.66 -27.97 0.45
CA MET A 442 16.44 -27.34 -0.62
C MET A 442 16.01 -27.70 -2.05
N GLU A 443 15.29 -28.81 -2.22
CA GLU A 443 14.73 -29.19 -3.52
C GLU A 443 13.39 -28.48 -3.76
N ASN A 444 12.70 -28.08 -2.68
CA ASN A 444 11.47 -27.30 -2.71
C ASN A 444 11.75 -25.79 -2.71
N MET A 445 12.95 -25.37 -3.10
CA MET A 445 13.34 -23.97 -3.25
C MET A 445 14.08 -23.77 -4.58
N MET A 446 13.71 -22.72 -5.31
CA MET A 446 14.33 -22.38 -6.59
C MET A 446 14.99 -21.01 -6.51
N VAL A 447 16.24 -20.92 -6.96
CA VAL A 447 17.01 -19.67 -7.02
C VAL A 447 16.99 -19.13 -8.45
N GLN A 448 16.63 -17.86 -8.62
CA GLN A 448 16.59 -17.16 -9.90
C GLN A 448 17.21 -15.77 -9.73
N GLY A 449 18.50 -15.62 -10.05
CA GLY A 449 19.25 -14.41 -9.71
C GLY A 449 19.19 -14.16 -8.20
N ASP A 450 18.75 -12.96 -7.80
CA ASP A 450 18.63 -12.54 -6.40
C ASP A 450 17.35 -13.04 -5.72
N LYS A 451 16.48 -13.73 -6.47
CA LYS A 451 15.17 -14.16 -6.01
C LYS A 451 15.15 -15.61 -5.55
N LEU A 452 14.42 -15.87 -4.48
CA LEU A 452 14.10 -17.21 -3.99
C LEU A 452 12.61 -17.51 -4.18
N TRP A 453 12.30 -18.68 -4.71
CA TRP A 453 10.94 -19.16 -4.89
C TRP A 453 10.68 -20.40 -4.03
N GLY A 454 9.54 -20.41 -3.34
CA GLY A 454 9.04 -21.58 -2.61
C GLY A 454 8.07 -22.39 -3.48
N ILE A 455 8.47 -23.60 -3.86
CA ILE A 455 7.63 -24.54 -4.61
C ILE A 455 7.11 -25.67 -3.70
N ASP A 456 6.24 -26.52 -4.23
CA ASP A 456 5.66 -27.67 -3.51
C ASP A 456 5.00 -27.29 -2.18
N ASN A 457 3.92 -26.51 -2.26
CA ASN A 457 3.28 -25.91 -1.08
C ASN A 457 2.14 -26.75 -0.49
N ASP A 458 2.04 -28.00 -0.91
CA ASP A 458 0.87 -28.85 -0.69
C ASP A 458 0.81 -29.39 0.75
N LEU A 459 1.96 -29.45 1.42
CA LEU A 459 2.11 -29.81 2.84
C LEU A 459 2.02 -28.60 3.78
N SER A 460 0.91 -27.87 3.67
CA SER A 460 0.63 -26.67 4.45
C SER A 460 -0.79 -26.66 5.03
N PHE A 461 -1.09 -25.65 5.85
CA PHE A 461 -2.39 -25.37 6.49
C PHE A 461 -2.89 -26.42 7.48
N GLY A 462 -1.98 -27.24 8.04
CA GLY A 462 -2.36 -28.20 9.08
C GLY A 462 -2.99 -27.54 10.31
N LYS A 463 -4.13 -28.07 10.75
CA LYS A 463 -4.93 -27.54 11.86
C LYS A 463 -4.23 -27.58 13.24
N ASP A 464 -3.24 -28.45 13.41
CA ASP A 464 -2.50 -28.66 14.65
C ASP A 464 -1.11 -27.98 14.62
N TYR A 465 -0.75 -27.31 13.51
CA TYR A 465 0.42 -26.44 13.46
C TYR A 465 0.13 -25.15 14.24
N ALA A 466 1.02 -24.81 15.18
CA ALA A 466 0.85 -23.61 16.01
C ALA A 466 2.17 -22.87 16.21
N ILE A 467 2.06 -21.56 16.47
CA ILE A 467 3.16 -20.67 16.81
C ILE A 467 2.94 -20.16 18.22
N ASP A 468 3.95 -20.26 19.07
CA ASP A 468 3.98 -19.62 20.38
C ASP A 468 4.24 -18.11 20.21
N ALA A 469 3.28 -17.28 20.61
CA ALA A 469 3.31 -15.84 20.41
C ALA A 469 4.46 -15.14 21.17
N ASP A 470 4.95 -15.73 22.26
CA ASP A 470 5.99 -15.12 23.11
C ASP A 470 7.41 -15.41 22.63
N SER A 471 7.63 -16.64 22.13
CA SER A 471 8.95 -17.17 21.80
C SER A 471 9.16 -17.42 20.31
N GLY A 472 8.11 -17.39 19.49
CA GLY A 472 8.16 -17.69 18.05
C GLY A 472 8.51 -19.14 17.75
N ARG A 473 8.37 -20.04 18.75
CA ARG A 473 8.55 -21.48 18.57
C ARG A 473 7.34 -22.05 17.85
N VAL A 474 7.59 -22.95 16.91
CA VAL A 474 6.54 -23.77 16.29
C VAL A 474 6.33 -25.02 17.13
N SER A 475 5.16 -25.68 17.01
CA SER A 475 4.83 -26.88 17.79
C SER A 475 5.93 -27.96 17.66
N GLY A 476 6.34 -28.51 18.82
CA GLY A 476 7.67 -29.07 19.03
C GLY A 476 8.01 -30.38 18.31
N THR A 477 7.04 -31.10 17.77
CA THR A 477 7.28 -32.34 17.01
C THR A 477 7.48 -32.08 15.50
N ILE A 478 7.05 -30.91 15.01
CA ILE A 478 7.08 -30.57 13.59
C ILE A 478 8.45 -29.98 13.24
N LYS A 479 9.16 -30.60 12.27
CA LYS A 479 10.40 -30.05 11.66
C LYS A 479 10.08 -28.86 10.73
N GLY A 480 9.44 -27.82 11.24
CA GLY A 480 9.19 -26.57 10.52
C GLY A 480 10.28 -25.53 10.77
N LYS A 481 10.41 -24.56 9.86
CA LYS A 481 11.30 -23.40 10.04
C LYS A 481 10.70 -22.49 11.11
N SER A 482 11.39 -22.34 12.25
CA SER A 482 10.89 -21.53 13.37
C SER A 482 11.28 -20.05 13.20
N PRO A 483 10.32 -19.10 13.34
CA PRO A 483 10.61 -17.66 13.35
C PRO A 483 11.65 -17.24 14.38
N ARG A 484 11.75 -17.98 15.51
CA ARG A 484 12.73 -17.75 16.58
C ARG A 484 14.17 -17.64 16.08
N ALA A 485 14.53 -18.44 15.08
CA ALA A 485 15.88 -18.59 14.58
C ALA A 485 16.21 -17.65 13.41
N LEU A 486 15.30 -16.76 12.99
CA LEU A 486 15.46 -15.92 11.80
C LEU A 486 16.03 -14.54 12.11
N ARG A 487 16.81 -13.99 11.18
CA ARG A 487 16.88 -12.54 10.96
C ARG A 487 15.57 -12.14 10.27
N ILE A 488 14.84 -11.19 10.82
CA ILE A 488 13.48 -10.81 10.44
C ILE A 488 13.55 -9.60 9.53
N ASP A 489 13.08 -9.74 8.29
CA ASP A 489 12.83 -8.61 7.41
C ASP A 489 11.73 -7.71 7.99
N ALA A 490 12.08 -6.47 8.32
CA ALA A 490 11.18 -5.55 9.03
C ALA A 490 9.96 -5.15 8.20
N GLU A 491 10.15 -4.97 6.89
CA GLU A 491 9.08 -4.58 5.96
C GLU A 491 8.04 -5.69 5.84
N PHE A 492 8.49 -6.93 5.65
CA PHE A 492 7.60 -8.07 5.56
C PHE A 492 6.92 -8.39 6.89
N ALA A 493 7.64 -8.23 8.02
CA ALA A 493 7.03 -8.36 9.34
C ALA A 493 5.89 -7.35 9.55
N ALA A 494 6.07 -6.10 9.12
CA ALA A 494 5.03 -5.07 9.17
C ALA A 494 3.80 -5.45 8.32
N ARG A 495 4.00 -6.09 7.16
CA ARG A 495 2.88 -6.58 6.31
C ARG A 495 2.10 -7.72 6.95
N ILE A 496 2.77 -8.67 7.60
CA ILE A 496 2.09 -9.74 8.36
C ILE A 496 1.27 -9.14 9.50
N ILE A 497 1.82 -8.15 10.21
CA ILE A 497 1.12 -7.44 11.27
C ILE A 497 -0.11 -6.71 10.73
N GLU A 498 0.01 -6.03 9.59
CA GLU A 498 -1.12 -5.36 8.95
C GLU A 498 -2.19 -6.37 8.51
N LEU A 499 -1.81 -7.48 7.86
CA LEU A 499 -2.76 -8.53 7.46
C LEU A 499 -3.52 -9.12 8.67
N SER A 500 -2.89 -9.17 9.86
CA SER A 500 -3.55 -9.64 11.09
C SER A 500 -4.74 -8.77 11.53
N LYS A 501 -4.88 -7.55 11.00
CA LYS A 501 -6.03 -6.67 11.22
C LYS A 501 -7.21 -6.97 10.29
N HIS A 502 -7.01 -7.80 9.26
CA HIS A 502 -7.99 -8.13 8.21
C HIS A 502 -8.26 -9.65 8.12
N PRO A 503 -8.79 -10.29 9.18
CA PRO A 503 -9.06 -11.73 9.19
C PRO A 503 -10.09 -12.15 8.13
N ASP A 504 -11.01 -11.27 7.78
CA ASP A 504 -12.02 -11.47 6.74
C ASP A 504 -11.39 -11.65 5.34
N TRP A 505 -10.25 -11.01 5.06
CA TRP A 505 -9.54 -11.17 3.80
C TRP A 505 -8.93 -12.57 3.69
N VAL A 506 -8.27 -13.01 4.76
CA VAL A 506 -7.66 -14.35 4.85
C VAL A 506 -8.73 -15.42 4.72
N GLN A 507 -9.84 -15.29 5.45
CA GLN A 507 -10.97 -16.21 5.34
C GLN A 507 -11.51 -16.29 3.91
N ALA A 508 -11.71 -15.13 3.26
CA ALA A 508 -12.27 -15.09 1.91
C ALA A 508 -11.31 -15.65 0.83
N GLU A 509 -9.99 -15.54 0.99
CA GLU A 509 -9.04 -16.14 0.05
C GLU A 509 -8.90 -17.67 0.20
N LEU A 510 -9.08 -18.18 1.42
CA LEU A 510 -8.92 -19.60 1.75
C LEU A 510 -10.22 -20.41 1.63
N ALA A 511 -11.38 -19.76 1.66
CA ALA A 511 -12.68 -20.40 1.56
C ALA A 511 -12.80 -21.28 0.29
N GLY A 512 -13.24 -22.53 0.48
CA GLY A 512 -13.39 -23.52 -0.60
C GLY A 512 -12.07 -24.12 -1.11
N LEU A 513 -10.93 -23.74 -0.55
CA LEU A 513 -9.63 -24.34 -0.85
C LEU A 513 -9.15 -25.30 0.25
N ILE A 514 -9.46 -24.98 1.50
CA ILE A 514 -9.16 -25.76 2.70
C ILE A 514 -10.38 -25.76 3.64
N THR A 515 -10.36 -26.59 4.69
CA THR A 515 -11.50 -26.70 5.62
C THR A 515 -11.61 -25.50 6.56
N ASP A 516 -12.80 -25.21 7.08
CA ASP A 516 -13.02 -24.11 8.03
C ASP A 516 -12.11 -24.21 9.27
N THR A 517 -11.90 -25.43 9.80
CA THR A 517 -10.98 -25.69 10.92
C THR A 517 -9.54 -25.27 10.60
N GLU A 518 -9.10 -25.46 9.36
CA GLU A 518 -7.75 -25.07 8.92
C GLU A 518 -7.65 -23.57 8.67
N ILE A 519 -8.74 -22.93 8.23
CA ILE A 519 -8.83 -21.47 8.15
C ILE A 519 -8.71 -20.88 9.55
N ASP A 520 -9.46 -21.40 10.53
CA ASP A 520 -9.40 -20.96 11.93
C ASP A 520 -7.99 -21.12 12.52
N ALA A 521 -7.33 -22.25 12.26
CA ALA A 521 -5.95 -22.48 12.66
C ALA A 521 -4.97 -21.50 11.97
N THR A 522 -5.22 -21.14 10.72
CA THR A 522 -4.42 -20.14 9.98
C THR A 522 -4.58 -18.74 10.58
N LEU A 523 -5.81 -18.34 10.91
CA LEU A 523 -6.08 -17.07 11.58
C LEU A 523 -5.43 -17.01 12.97
N ALA A 524 -5.50 -18.10 13.74
CA ALA A 524 -4.82 -18.20 15.03
C ALA A 524 -3.29 -18.07 14.90
N ARG A 525 -2.69 -18.73 13.91
CA ARG A 525 -1.25 -18.60 13.59
C ARG A 525 -0.87 -17.19 13.18
N LEU A 526 -1.68 -16.54 12.34
CA LEU A 526 -1.46 -15.15 11.93
C LEU A 526 -1.42 -14.21 13.13
N GLN A 527 -2.36 -14.35 14.08
CA GLN A 527 -2.38 -13.54 15.30
C GLN A 527 -1.17 -13.81 16.20
N ALA A 528 -0.81 -15.08 16.39
CA ALA A 528 0.36 -15.45 17.19
C ALA A 528 1.66 -14.93 16.58
N LEU A 529 1.82 -15.07 15.26
CA LEU A 529 2.98 -14.56 14.53
C LEU A 529 3.05 -13.04 14.56
N ALA A 530 1.94 -12.33 14.33
CA ALA A 530 1.90 -10.87 14.43
C ALA A 530 2.27 -10.38 15.85
N THR A 531 1.82 -11.08 16.89
CA THR A 531 2.18 -10.77 18.29
C THR A 531 3.68 -10.93 18.52
N TYR A 532 4.24 -12.05 18.06
CA TYR A 532 5.68 -12.32 18.13
C TYR A 532 6.49 -11.25 17.37
N LEU A 533 6.09 -10.92 16.15
CA LEU A 533 6.77 -9.94 15.30
C LEU A 533 6.71 -8.53 15.88
N ARG A 534 5.58 -8.09 16.45
CA ARG A 534 5.48 -6.82 17.18
C ARG A 534 6.53 -6.72 18.28
N LYS A 535 6.67 -7.78 19.08
CA LYS A 535 7.69 -7.82 20.15
C LYS A 535 9.09 -7.69 19.56
N ARG A 536 9.38 -8.41 18.48
CA ARG A 536 10.70 -8.35 17.81
C ARG A 536 11.01 -6.97 17.26
N LEU A 537 10.03 -6.32 16.63
CA LEU A 537 10.12 -4.96 16.14
C LEU A 537 10.32 -3.98 17.32
N ASP A 538 9.49 -4.04 18.36
CA ASP A 538 9.60 -3.16 19.54
C ASP A 538 10.95 -3.30 20.27
N GLU A 539 11.51 -4.51 20.30
CA GLU A 539 12.80 -4.84 20.93
C GLU A 539 13.99 -4.75 19.96
N GLY A 540 13.77 -4.59 18.65
CA GLY A 540 14.82 -4.62 17.61
C GLY A 540 15.67 -5.89 17.57
N THR A 541 15.21 -7.00 18.15
CA THR A 541 16.05 -8.20 18.29
C THR A 541 15.98 -9.04 17.02
N ARG A 542 17.12 -9.16 16.33
CA ARG A 542 17.25 -9.86 15.04
C ARG A 542 16.37 -9.28 13.92
N VAL A 543 16.03 -8.00 14.00
CA VAL A 543 15.29 -7.29 12.96
C VAL A 543 16.28 -6.64 11.99
N VAL A 544 15.96 -6.68 10.71
CA VAL A 544 16.78 -6.11 9.63
C VAL A 544 15.89 -5.17 8.82
N THR A 545 16.28 -3.89 8.78
CA THR A 545 15.60 -2.83 8.01
C THR A 545 16.29 -2.54 6.68
N ASP A 546 17.57 -2.89 6.60
CA ASP A 546 18.42 -2.77 5.42
C ASP A 546 19.32 -4.01 5.40
N TRP A 547 19.31 -4.73 4.28
CA TRP A 547 20.05 -5.99 4.17
C TRP A 547 21.47 -5.79 3.64
N GLY A 548 21.79 -4.66 3.01
CA GLY A 548 23.09 -4.39 2.40
C GLY A 548 22.98 -3.45 1.22
#